data_AF-A0A1G7D2G8-F1
#
_entry.id   AF-A0A1G7D2G8-F1
#
_cell.length_a   1.000
_cell.length_b   1.000
_cell.length_c   1.000
_cell.angle_alpha   90.00
_cell.angle_beta   90.00
_cell.angle_gamma   90.00
#
_symmetry.space_group_name_H-M   'P 1'
#
loop_
_entity.id
_entity.type
_entity.pdbx_description
1 polymer ?
#
loop_
_entity_poly.entity_id
_entity_poly.type
_entity_poly.pdbx_seq_one_letter_code
_entity_poly.pdbx_strand_id
1 'polypeptide(L)'
;MPRRGAPPEVNAGSMADIAFLLLIFFLVTTTIETDAGLDRMLPPLEPPTEAPPIIKEKNIFTVNINKNGQLLVEDELADIKSLKEKAMAFLDNGGAAKGTEEYCNYCMGKKDIASSDNPSKAIISLKNDRETQYGVYITVQNEIVAAYNELRNRESQRLYKRNFTDMEAEYLNPETSDEAKAVLKERVKKIQELFPQKFSEAETSSGN
;
A
#
# COMPACT_ATOMS: atom_id res chain seq x y z
N MET A 1 -26.31 -3.50 77.76
CA MET A 1 -27.05 -3.66 76.48
C MET A 1 -26.06 -3.63 75.33
N PRO A 2 -25.94 -4.70 74.52
CA PRO A 2 -25.05 -4.73 73.36
C PRO A 2 -25.75 -4.13 72.14
N ARG A 3 -25.09 -3.23 71.40
CA ARG A 3 -25.61 -2.72 70.12
C ARG A 3 -25.46 -3.81 69.05
N ARG A 4 -26.59 -4.36 68.60
CA ARG A 4 -26.72 -5.15 67.36
C ARG A 4 -26.86 -4.20 66.17
N GLY A 5 -26.10 -4.44 65.09
CA GLY A 5 -26.49 -3.98 63.75
C GLY A 5 -25.54 -3.02 63.00
N ALA A 6 -24.23 -3.07 63.18
CA ALA A 6 -23.34 -2.51 62.16
C ALA A 6 -23.18 -3.55 61.03
N PRO A 7 -23.39 -3.19 59.74
CA PRO A 7 -23.09 -4.09 58.63
C PRO A 7 -21.61 -4.50 58.69
N PRO A 8 -21.26 -5.74 58.30
CA PRO A 8 -19.88 -6.20 58.37
C PRO A 8 -18.99 -5.25 57.55
N GLU A 9 -18.02 -4.64 58.23
CA GLU A 9 -17.06 -3.74 57.59
C GLU A 9 -16.20 -4.56 56.61
N VAL A 10 -16.32 -4.23 55.34
CA VAL A 10 -15.54 -4.86 54.29
C VAL A 10 -14.13 -4.30 54.36
N ASN A 11 -13.12 -5.18 54.39
CA ASN A 11 -11.73 -4.78 54.54
C ASN A 11 -11.24 -4.08 53.27
N ALA A 12 -11.42 -2.76 53.22
CA ALA A 12 -11.13 -1.93 52.04
C ALA A 12 -9.65 -1.95 51.67
N GLY A 13 -8.74 -2.21 52.63
CA GLY A 13 -7.32 -2.38 52.37
C GLY A 13 -7.05 -3.61 51.50
N SER A 14 -7.62 -4.76 51.85
CA SER A 14 -7.46 -6.00 51.08
C SER A 14 -8.14 -5.95 49.71
N MET A 15 -9.27 -5.25 49.60
CA MET A 15 -9.96 -5.08 48.32
C MET A 15 -9.19 -4.13 47.39
N ALA A 16 -8.60 -3.05 47.94
CA ALA A 16 -7.78 -2.11 47.19
C ALA A 16 -6.49 -2.76 46.67
N ASP A 17 -5.84 -3.59 47.47
CA ASP A 17 -4.58 -4.25 47.10
C ASP A 17 -4.78 -5.23 45.93
N ILE A 18 -5.84 -6.07 46.00
CA ILE A 18 -6.18 -7.00 44.91
C ILE A 18 -6.56 -6.23 43.64
N ALA A 19 -7.35 -5.16 43.74
CA ALA A 19 -7.71 -4.35 42.58
C ALA A 19 -6.49 -3.65 41.94
N PHE A 20 -5.54 -3.20 42.76
CA PHE A 20 -4.31 -2.55 42.31
C PHE A 20 -3.36 -3.53 41.61
N LEU A 21 -3.19 -4.73 42.16
CA LEU A 21 -2.40 -5.78 41.52
C LEU A 21 -3.00 -6.24 40.19
N LEU A 22 -4.32 -6.34 40.07
CA LEU A 22 -4.99 -6.64 38.81
C LEU A 22 -4.84 -5.52 37.78
N LEU A 23 -4.86 -4.26 38.21
CA LEU A 23 -4.59 -3.11 37.34
C LEU A 23 -3.15 -3.11 36.82
N ILE A 24 -2.16 -3.37 37.68
CA ILE A 24 -0.76 -3.50 37.26
C ILE A 24 -0.60 -4.72 36.35
N PHE A 25 -1.24 -5.85 36.67
CA PHE A 25 -1.21 -7.04 35.81
C PHE A 25 -1.73 -6.71 34.42
N PHE A 26 -2.94 -6.13 34.30
CA PHE A 26 -3.47 -5.71 33.01
C PHE A 26 -2.57 -4.68 32.33
N LEU A 27 -2.02 -3.70 33.03
CA LEU A 27 -1.13 -2.67 32.45
C LEU A 27 0.21 -3.25 31.96
N VAL A 28 0.76 -4.23 32.65
CA VAL A 28 2.06 -4.86 32.34
C VAL A 28 1.92 -5.94 31.27
N THR A 29 0.80 -6.68 31.26
CA THR A 29 0.53 -7.71 30.25
C THR A 29 -0.22 -7.18 29.03
N THR A 30 -0.71 -5.93 29.05
CA THR A 30 -1.17 -5.27 27.81
C THR A 30 0.06 -4.94 26.97
N THR A 31 0.48 -5.91 26.15
CA THR A 31 1.29 -5.61 24.99
C THR A 31 0.38 -4.88 24.00
N ILE A 32 0.70 -3.63 23.69
CA ILE A 32 0.21 -3.05 22.44
C ILE A 32 1.01 -3.77 21.35
N GLU A 33 0.43 -4.81 20.77
CA GLU A 33 0.89 -5.36 19.50
C GLU A 33 0.86 -4.20 18.51
N THR A 34 2.00 -3.56 18.28
CA THR A 34 2.15 -2.66 17.15
C THR A 34 2.23 -3.54 15.93
N ASP A 35 1.07 -3.92 15.38
CA ASP A 35 1.02 -4.32 13.99
C ASP A 35 1.73 -3.23 13.21
N ALA A 36 2.77 -3.60 12.46
CA ALA A 36 3.47 -2.67 11.60
C ALA A 36 2.47 -2.12 10.60
N GLY A 37 1.83 -1.01 10.99
CA GLY A 37 0.78 -0.38 10.21
C GLY A 37 1.38 0.05 8.89
N LEU A 38 0.65 -0.20 7.82
CA LEU A 38 0.98 0.34 6.51
C LEU A 38 0.82 1.87 6.61
N ASP A 39 1.93 2.60 6.78
CA ASP A 39 1.90 4.07 6.78
C ASP A 39 1.66 4.56 5.35
N ARG A 40 0.38 4.54 4.97
CA ARG A 40 -0.06 4.96 3.64
C ARG A 40 -1.11 6.03 3.82
N MET A 41 -0.74 7.24 3.44
CA MET A 41 -1.73 8.30 3.28
C MET A 41 -2.68 7.88 2.14
N LEU A 42 -3.97 7.85 2.44
CA LEU A 42 -4.99 7.70 1.42
C LEU A 42 -4.85 8.85 0.40
N PRO A 43 -4.99 8.58 -0.91
CA PRO A 43 -5.07 9.65 -1.89
C PRO A 43 -6.19 10.63 -1.50
N PRO A 44 -6.02 11.93 -1.78
CA PRO A 44 -7.11 12.89 -1.59
C PRO A 44 -8.33 12.45 -2.41
N LEU A 45 -9.52 12.55 -1.83
CA LEU A 45 -10.78 12.27 -2.53
C LEU A 45 -10.90 13.20 -3.73
N GLU A 46 -10.96 12.63 -4.93
CA GLU A 46 -11.30 13.39 -6.13
C GLU A 46 -12.78 13.80 -6.05
N PRO A 47 -13.15 15.03 -6.45
CA PRO A 47 -14.55 15.45 -6.47
C PRO A 47 -15.35 14.48 -7.36
N PRO A 48 -16.59 14.12 -6.95
CA PRO A 48 -17.40 13.16 -7.69
C PRO A 48 -17.65 13.71 -9.10
N THR A 49 -17.01 13.10 -10.09
CA THR A 49 -17.28 13.35 -11.50
C THR A 49 -18.55 12.58 -11.86
N GLU A 50 -19.47 13.20 -12.59
CA GLU A 50 -20.83 12.67 -12.85
C GLU A 50 -20.88 11.31 -13.59
N ALA A 51 -19.75 10.83 -14.11
CA ALA A 51 -19.58 9.48 -14.63
C ALA A 51 -18.22 8.91 -14.22
N PRO A 52 -18.14 7.68 -13.67
CA PRO A 52 -16.86 7.03 -13.44
C PRO A 52 -16.12 6.91 -14.78
N PRO A 53 -14.81 7.20 -14.82
CA PRO A 53 -14.05 7.11 -16.06
C PRO A 53 -14.12 5.68 -16.61
N ILE A 54 -14.40 5.53 -17.90
CA ILE A 54 -14.39 4.23 -18.57
C ILE A 54 -12.94 3.74 -18.62
N ILE A 55 -12.61 2.78 -17.75
CA ILE A 55 -11.29 2.13 -17.71
C ILE A 55 -11.32 0.95 -18.67
N LYS A 56 -10.35 0.88 -19.59
CA LYS A 56 -10.18 -0.28 -20.46
C LYS A 56 -9.66 -1.46 -19.64
N GLU A 57 -10.23 -2.64 -19.81
CA GLU A 57 -9.84 -3.85 -19.07
C GLU A 57 -8.34 -4.16 -19.17
N LYS A 58 -7.75 -3.99 -20.37
CA LYS A 58 -6.30 -4.14 -20.60
C LYS A 58 -5.39 -3.21 -19.77
N ASN A 59 -5.96 -2.17 -19.16
CA ASN A 59 -5.24 -1.27 -18.26
C ASN A 59 -5.37 -1.69 -16.79
N ILE A 60 -6.00 -2.83 -16.50
CA ILE A 60 -6.12 -3.39 -15.17
C ILE A 60 -5.25 -4.64 -15.11
N PHE A 61 -4.26 -4.62 -14.22
CA PHE A 61 -3.45 -5.79 -13.89
C PHE A 61 -4.03 -6.45 -12.66
N THR A 62 -4.59 -7.64 -12.81
CA THR A 62 -5.31 -8.33 -11.75
C THR A 62 -4.39 -9.34 -11.06
N VAL A 63 -4.23 -9.16 -9.75
CA VAL A 63 -3.50 -10.08 -8.86
C VAL A 63 -4.50 -10.67 -7.89
N ASN A 64 -4.76 -11.97 -8.00
CA ASN A 64 -5.59 -12.69 -7.03
C ASN A 64 -4.71 -13.55 -6.12
N ILE A 65 -4.95 -13.49 -4.82
CA ILE A 65 -4.33 -14.36 -3.83
C ILE A 65 -5.38 -15.34 -3.31
N ASN A 66 -5.10 -16.64 -3.38
CA ASN A 66 -5.95 -17.66 -2.78
C ASN A 66 -5.56 -17.96 -1.33
N LYS A 67 -6.41 -18.72 -0.63
CA LYS A 67 -6.17 -19.18 0.75
C LYS A 67 -4.88 -19.97 0.97
N ASN A 68 -4.35 -20.60 -0.09
CA ASN A 68 -3.10 -21.36 -0.03
C ASN A 68 -1.86 -20.45 -0.24
N GLY A 69 -2.06 -19.14 -0.40
CA GLY A 69 -1.00 -18.17 -0.68
C GLY A 69 -0.47 -18.21 -2.11
N GLN A 70 -1.18 -18.88 -3.03
CA GLN A 70 -0.81 -18.92 -4.45
C GLN A 70 -1.33 -17.67 -5.16
N LEU A 71 -0.53 -17.15 -6.08
CA LEU A 71 -0.89 -15.99 -6.89
C LEU A 71 -1.43 -16.42 -8.25
N LEU A 72 -2.55 -15.82 -8.63
CA LEU A 72 -3.09 -15.86 -9.98
C LEU A 72 -3.00 -14.44 -10.55
N VAL A 73 -2.13 -14.25 -11.54
CA VAL A 73 -1.81 -12.97 -12.15
C VAL A 73 -2.22 -13.03 -13.62
N GLU A 74 -3.13 -12.16 -14.04
CA GLU A 74 -3.71 -12.20 -15.42
C GLU A 74 -4.24 -13.60 -15.78
N ASP A 75 -4.96 -14.23 -14.85
CA ASP A 75 -5.51 -15.59 -14.97
C ASP A 75 -4.47 -16.73 -15.10
N GLU A 76 -3.19 -16.44 -14.88
CA GLU A 76 -2.11 -17.42 -14.88
C GLU A 76 -1.47 -17.59 -13.50
N LEU A 77 -1.13 -18.82 -13.11
CA LEU A 77 -0.38 -19.07 -11.89
C LEU A 77 1.01 -18.43 -11.98
N ALA A 78 1.36 -17.63 -10.97
CA ALA A 78 2.63 -16.93 -10.91
C ALA A 78 3.30 -17.12 -9.54
N ASP A 79 4.63 -17.06 -9.53
CA ASP A 79 5.40 -17.00 -8.28
C ASP A 79 5.53 -15.54 -7.82
N ILE A 80 5.57 -15.32 -6.51
CA ILE A 80 5.74 -14.02 -5.86
C ILE A 80 6.97 -13.30 -6.43
N LYS A 81 8.07 -14.04 -6.66
CA LYS A 81 9.30 -13.48 -7.21
C LYS A 81 9.14 -12.90 -8.62
N SER A 82 8.27 -13.51 -9.42
CA SER A 82 7.98 -13.07 -10.79
C SER A 82 6.98 -11.92 -10.85
N LEU A 83 6.23 -11.67 -9.76
CA LEU A 83 5.20 -10.64 -9.70
C LEU A 83 5.78 -9.26 -10.00
N LYS A 84 6.92 -8.93 -9.41
CA LYS A 84 7.59 -7.64 -9.63
C LYS A 84 7.91 -7.42 -11.10
N GLU A 85 8.52 -8.41 -11.76
CA GLU A 85 8.89 -8.31 -13.18
C GLU A 85 7.65 -8.20 -14.08
N LYS A 86 6.60 -8.99 -13.81
CA LYS A 86 5.32 -8.90 -14.53
C LYS A 86 4.66 -7.53 -14.34
N ALA A 87 4.61 -7.03 -13.11
CA ALA A 87 4.07 -5.71 -12.79
C ALA A 87 4.86 -4.59 -13.47
N MET A 88 6.20 -4.66 -13.46
CA MET A 88 7.04 -3.70 -14.17
C MET A 88 6.79 -3.73 -15.69
N ALA A 89 6.73 -4.91 -16.28
CA ALA A 89 6.48 -5.07 -17.71
C ALA A 89 5.10 -4.52 -18.10
N PHE A 90 4.10 -4.71 -17.24
CA PHE A 90 2.77 -4.15 -17.42
C PHE A 90 2.78 -2.62 -17.28
N LEU A 91 3.35 -2.07 -16.21
CA LEU A 91 3.37 -0.63 -15.95
C LEU A 91 4.16 0.14 -17.03
N ASP A 92 5.27 -0.42 -17.49
CA ASP A 92 6.18 0.21 -18.47
C ASP A 92 5.86 -0.18 -19.92
N ASN A 93 4.73 -0.86 -20.20
CA ASN A 93 4.41 -1.39 -21.53
C ASN A 93 4.32 -0.29 -22.60
N GLY A 94 3.49 0.74 -22.38
CA GLY A 94 3.32 1.85 -23.31
C GLY A 94 2.63 1.48 -24.63
N GLY A 95 1.55 0.70 -24.58
CA GLY A 95 0.84 0.14 -25.73
C GLY A 95 0.03 1.13 -26.57
N ALA A 96 -0.11 2.38 -26.13
CA ALA A 96 -0.78 3.43 -26.91
C ALA A 96 0.00 3.78 -28.18
N ALA A 97 -0.73 3.99 -29.28
CA ALA A 97 -0.12 4.30 -30.58
C ALA A 97 0.59 5.65 -30.58
N LYS A 98 1.69 5.76 -31.34
CA LYS A 98 2.44 7.01 -31.47
C LYS A 98 1.56 8.09 -32.10
N GLY A 99 1.36 9.19 -31.39
CA GLY A 99 0.53 10.31 -31.83
C GLY A 99 -0.80 10.45 -31.10
N THR A 100 -1.14 9.54 -30.17
CA THR A 100 -2.29 9.73 -29.26
C THR A 100 -1.87 10.42 -27.97
N GLU A 101 -2.82 10.97 -27.22
CA GLU A 101 -2.59 11.62 -25.92
C GLU A 101 -2.02 10.64 -24.88
N GLU A 102 -2.33 9.35 -25.05
CA GLU A 102 -1.89 8.26 -24.18
C GLU A 102 -0.50 7.74 -24.51
N TYR A 103 0.15 8.26 -25.56
CA TYR A 103 1.47 7.79 -25.97
C TYR A 103 2.52 8.06 -24.90
N CYS A 104 3.11 6.99 -24.39
CA CYS A 104 4.20 7.08 -23.43
C CYS A 104 5.56 7.19 -24.14
N ASN A 105 6.21 8.34 -24.02
CA ASN A 105 7.53 8.59 -24.62
C ASN A 105 8.72 8.11 -23.78
N TYR A 106 8.50 7.82 -22.48
CA TYR A 106 9.51 7.36 -21.55
C TYR A 106 9.39 5.85 -21.22
N CYS A 107 8.34 5.18 -21.72
CA CYS A 107 8.14 3.76 -21.51
C CYS A 107 9.11 2.93 -22.36
N MET A 108 9.71 1.90 -21.76
CA MET A 108 10.71 1.02 -22.39
C MET A 108 10.22 -0.41 -22.59
N GLY A 109 8.95 -0.69 -22.32
CA GLY A 109 8.34 -2.01 -22.50
C GLY A 109 8.07 -2.39 -23.97
N LYS A 110 7.34 -3.50 -24.14
CA LYS A 110 7.10 -4.13 -25.45
C LYS A 110 6.15 -3.35 -26.37
N LYS A 111 5.44 -2.35 -25.83
CA LYS A 111 4.39 -1.59 -26.54
C LYS A 111 3.31 -2.50 -27.13
N ASP A 112 2.95 -3.53 -26.37
CA ASP A 112 1.90 -4.45 -26.75
C ASP A 112 0.54 -3.74 -26.66
N ILE A 113 -0.23 -3.78 -27.74
CA ILE A 113 -1.56 -3.16 -27.84
C ILE A 113 -2.55 -3.83 -26.88
N ALA A 114 -2.34 -5.12 -26.59
CA ALA A 114 -3.17 -5.92 -25.69
C ALA A 114 -2.88 -5.66 -24.21
N SER A 115 -1.77 -4.99 -23.88
CA SER A 115 -1.40 -4.63 -22.50
C SER A 115 -1.58 -3.13 -22.25
N SER A 116 -1.07 -2.62 -21.12
CA SER A 116 -1.37 -1.27 -20.64
C SER A 116 -0.99 -0.17 -21.64
N ASP A 117 -1.85 0.83 -21.77
CA ASP A 117 -1.65 1.97 -22.69
C ASP A 117 -0.48 2.85 -22.22
N ASN A 118 -0.43 3.16 -20.92
CA ASN A 118 0.63 3.93 -20.24
C ASN A 118 0.52 3.81 -18.70
N PRO A 119 1.57 4.20 -17.95
CA PRO A 119 1.58 4.14 -16.48
C PRO A 119 0.46 4.95 -15.81
N SER A 120 0.02 6.07 -16.41
CA SER A 120 -1.06 6.89 -15.86
C SER A 120 -2.44 6.24 -15.97
N LYS A 121 -2.64 5.31 -16.89
CA LYS A 121 -3.89 4.55 -17.05
C LYS A 121 -3.80 3.16 -16.41
N ALA A 122 -2.60 2.62 -16.23
CA ALA A 122 -2.35 1.34 -15.60
C ALA A 122 -2.81 1.33 -14.13
N ILE A 123 -3.61 0.33 -13.77
CA ILE A 123 -4.12 0.12 -12.41
C ILE A 123 -3.76 -1.30 -12.01
N ILE A 124 -3.18 -1.47 -10.82
CA ILE A 124 -2.97 -2.80 -10.24
C ILE A 124 -4.11 -3.06 -9.27
N SER A 125 -4.89 -4.11 -9.54
CA SER A 125 -5.97 -4.57 -8.67
C SER A 125 -5.52 -5.79 -7.89
N LEU A 126 -5.46 -5.66 -6.56
CA LEU A 126 -5.23 -6.80 -5.67
C LEU A 126 -6.56 -7.28 -5.10
N LYS A 127 -6.82 -8.57 -5.28
CA LYS A 127 -7.93 -9.30 -4.66
C LYS A 127 -7.35 -10.44 -3.84
N ASN A 128 -7.82 -10.59 -2.61
CA ASN A 128 -7.39 -11.67 -1.74
C ASN A 128 -8.58 -12.45 -1.21
N ASP A 129 -8.40 -13.74 -1.05
CA ASP A 129 -9.31 -14.57 -0.27
C ASP A 129 -9.27 -14.12 1.20
N ARG A 130 -10.41 -14.25 1.90
CA ARG A 130 -10.54 -13.92 3.32
C ARG A 130 -9.63 -14.78 4.21
N GLU A 131 -9.33 -16.00 3.78
CA GLU A 131 -8.46 -16.93 4.49
C GLU A 131 -6.97 -16.75 4.16
N THR A 132 -6.63 -15.76 3.31
CA THR A 132 -5.23 -15.48 2.94
C THR A 132 -4.43 -15.07 4.18
N GLN A 133 -3.27 -15.69 4.37
CA GLN A 133 -2.36 -15.29 5.44
C GLN A 133 -1.88 -13.85 5.24
N TYR A 134 -1.97 -13.05 6.30
CA TYR A 134 -1.58 -11.63 6.28
C TYR A 134 -0.15 -11.41 5.75
N GLY A 135 0.81 -12.27 6.13
CA GLY A 135 2.19 -12.17 5.66
C GLY A 135 2.34 -12.32 4.14
N VAL A 136 1.51 -13.16 3.50
CA VAL A 136 1.53 -13.32 2.03
C VAL A 136 1.00 -12.05 1.37
N TYR A 137 -0.09 -11.48 1.89
CA TYR A 137 -0.64 -10.20 1.41
C TYR A 137 0.41 -9.08 1.47
N ILE A 138 1.12 -8.93 2.60
CA ILE A 138 2.18 -7.93 2.74
C ILE A 138 3.34 -8.18 1.77
N THR A 139 3.73 -9.44 1.58
CA THR A 139 4.80 -9.78 0.63
C THR A 139 4.43 -9.38 -0.80
N VAL A 140 3.20 -9.68 -1.23
CA VAL A 140 2.69 -9.27 -2.56
C VAL A 140 2.70 -7.76 -2.70
N GLN A 141 2.23 -7.04 -1.69
CA GLN A 141 2.21 -5.59 -1.72
C GLN A 141 3.62 -4.99 -1.82
N ASN A 142 4.58 -5.54 -1.07
CA ASN A 142 5.98 -5.13 -1.13
C ASN A 142 6.59 -5.34 -2.52
N GLU A 143 6.31 -6.46 -3.19
CA GLU A 143 6.79 -6.70 -4.56
C GLU A 143 6.20 -5.70 -5.56
N ILE A 144 4.92 -5.33 -5.40
CA ILE A 144 4.27 -4.32 -6.23
C ILE A 144 4.87 -2.94 -5.98
N VAL A 145 5.10 -2.56 -4.72
CA VAL A 145 5.77 -1.29 -4.36
C VAL A 145 7.19 -1.27 -4.92
N ALA A 146 7.92 -2.38 -4.84
CA ALA A 146 9.26 -2.51 -5.41
C ALA A 146 9.25 -2.32 -6.93
N ALA A 147 8.24 -2.83 -7.64
CA ALA A 147 8.08 -2.59 -9.08
C ALA A 147 7.92 -1.10 -9.40
N TYR A 148 7.09 -0.37 -8.65
CA TYR A 148 6.97 1.09 -8.81
C TYR A 148 8.27 1.81 -8.50
N ASN A 149 8.95 1.45 -7.41
CA ASN A 149 10.19 2.10 -7.00
C ASN A 149 11.30 1.88 -8.03
N GLU A 150 11.40 0.71 -8.65
CA GLU A 150 12.38 0.45 -9.71
C GLU A 150 12.17 1.35 -10.93
N LEU A 151 10.91 1.47 -11.40
CA LEU A 151 10.54 2.34 -12.52
C LEU A 151 10.76 3.83 -12.19
N ARG A 152 10.40 4.25 -10.97
CA ARG A 152 10.63 5.60 -10.48
C ARG A 152 12.11 5.92 -10.32
N ASN A 153 12.90 4.98 -9.80
CA ASN A 153 14.35 5.10 -9.67
C ASN A 153 14.99 5.29 -11.05
N ARG A 154 14.57 4.52 -12.06
CA ARG A 154 15.05 4.68 -13.44
C ARG A 154 14.82 6.10 -13.97
N GLU A 155 13.58 6.61 -13.89
CA GLU A 155 13.28 7.96 -14.38
C GLU A 155 13.93 9.06 -13.55
N SER A 156 14.01 8.87 -12.24
CA SER A 156 14.71 9.78 -11.35
C SER A 156 16.21 9.84 -11.66
N GLN A 157 16.85 8.70 -11.94
CA GLN A 157 18.24 8.65 -12.34
C GLN A 157 18.46 9.32 -13.71
N ARG A 158 17.50 9.20 -14.62
CA ARG A 158 17.53 9.88 -15.92
C ARG A 158 17.45 11.40 -15.77
N LEU A 159 16.50 11.90 -14.97
CA LEU A 159 16.18 13.33 -14.84
C LEU A 159 17.06 14.08 -13.83
N TYR A 160 17.36 13.45 -12.69
CA TYR A 160 17.98 14.09 -11.53
C TYR A 160 19.29 13.45 -11.08
N LYS A 161 19.72 12.33 -11.70
CA LYS A 161 20.94 11.59 -11.34
C LYS A 161 20.96 11.09 -9.89
N ARG A 162 19.77 10.89 -9.32
CA ARG A 162 19.55 10.36 -7.97
C ARG A 162 18.44 9.31 -8.02
N ASN A 163 18.46 8.34 -7.11
CA ASN A 163 17.34 7.42 -6.95
C ASN A 163 16.13 8.15 -6.36
N PHE A 164 14.94 7.72 -6.76
CA PHE A 164 13.69 8.21 -6.21
C PHE A 164 13.59 7.88 -4.71
N THR A 165 13.92 6.65 -4.33
CA THR A 165 13.87 6.20 -2.93
C THR A 165 14.75 7.05 -2.01
N ASP A 166 15.94 7.44 -2.47
CA ASP A 166 16.87 8.25 -1.68
C ASP A 166 16.35 9.69 -1.52
N MET A 167 15.75 10.25 -2.58
CA MET A 167 15.14 11.58 -2.53
C MET A 167 13.87 11.61 -1.66
N GLU A 168 13.06 10.55 -1.71
CA GLU A 168 11.86 10.41 -0.88
C GLU A 168 12.26 10.26 0.59
N ALA A 169 13.26 9.42 0.90
CA ALA A 169 13.80 9.29 2.25
C ALA A 169 14.38 10.61 2.79
N GLU A 170 15.12 11.36 1.97
CA GLU A 170 15.64 12.68 2.35
C GLU A 170 14.52 13.70 2.58
N TYR A 171 13.46 13.68 1.75
CA TYR A 171 12.30 14.54 1.92
C TYR A 171 11.55 14.28 3.22
N LEU A 172 11.38 13.00 3.58
CA LEU A 172 10.71 12.57 4.81
C LEU A 172 11.55 12.77 6.07
N ASN A 173 12.87 12.92 5.94
CA ASN A 173 13.75 13.15 7.08
C ASN A 173 13.43 14.50 7.76
N PRO A 174 13.08 14.51 9.06
CA PRO A 174 12.84 15.74 9.81
C PRO A 174 14.01 16.73 9.78
N GLU A 175 15.25 16.23 9.73
CA GLU A 175 16.49 17.02 9.77
C GLU A 175 16.80 17.76 8.45
N THR A 176 16.11 17.43 7.35
CA THR A 176 16.31 18.09 6.06
C THR A 176 15.80 19.53 6.11
N SER A 177 16.60 20.47 5.58
CA SER A 177 16.25 21.89 5.56
C SER A 177 15.00 22.16 4.73
N ASP A 178 14.25 23.22 5.07
CA ASP A 178 13.00 23.56 4.38
C ASP A 178 13.21 23.88 2.89
N GLU A 179 14.35 24.49 2.56
CA GLU A 179 14.77 24.77 1.18
C GLU A 179 14.99 23.48 0.38
N ALA A 180 15.70 22.50 0.97
CA ALA A 180 15.92 21.20 0.35
C ALA A 180 14.60 20.42 0.22
N LYS A 181 13.72 20.47 1.24
CA LYS A 181 12.40 19.86 1.20
C LYS A 181 11.54 20.43 0.07
N ALA A 182 11.58 21.74 -0.18
CA ALA A 182 10.82 22.35 -1.27
C ALA A 182 11.25 21.81 -2.64
N VAL A 183 12.57 21.71 -2.87
CA VAL A 183 13.13 21.16 -4.12
C VAL A 183 12.83 19.67 -4.26
N LEU A 184 13.02 18.89 -3.19
CA LEU A 184 12.75 17.45 -3.20
C LEU A 184 11.28 17.16 -3.43
N LYS A 185 10.37 17.93 -2.82
CA LYS A 185 8.93 17.80 -3.03
C LYS A 185 8.53 17.94 -4.49
N GLU A 186 9.09 18.92 -5.20
CA GLU A 186 8.82 19.10 -6.64
C GLU A 186 9.32 17.91 -7.46
N ARG A 187 10.55 17.45 -7.19
CA ARG A 187 11.17 16.32 -7.91
C ARG A 187 10.44 15.00 -7.65
N VAL A 188 10.16 14.69 -6.39
CA VAL A 188 9.42 13.49 -5.97
C VAL A 188 8.04 13.48 -6.60
N LYS A 189 7.32 14.61 -6.53
CA LYS A 189 6.00 14.74 -7.17
C LYS A 189 6.09 14.52 -8.68
N LYS A 190 7.10 15.08 -9.36
CA LYS A 190 7.26 14.91 -10.81
C LYS A 190 7.45 13.44 -11.20
N ILE A 191 8.24 12.68 -10.42
CA ILE A 191 8.44 11.25 -10.66
C ILE A 191 7.18 10.43 -10.34
N GLN A 192 6.47 10.78 -9.26
CA GLN A 192 5.19 10.17 -8.92
C GLN A 192 4.11 10.41 -10.00
N GLU A 193 4.13 11.57 -10.67
CA GLU A 193 3.23 11.86 -11.80
C GLU A 193 3.54 11.02 -13.06
N LEU A 194 4.81 10.66 -13.28
CA LEU A 194 5.20 9.76 -14.38
C LEU A 194 4.74 8.33 -14.10
N PHE A 195 4.96 7.83 -12.89
CA PHE A 195 4.51 6.49 -12.47
C PHE A 195 3.58 6.60 -11.26
N PRO A 196 2.30 6.98 -11.47
CA PRO A 196 1.34 7.10 -10.39
C PRO A 196 0.99 5.73 -9.84
N GLN A 197 1.04 5.58 -8.52
CA GLN A 197 0.75 4.32 -7.86
C GLN A 197 -0.77 4.14 -7.71
N LYS A 198 -1.41 3.70 -8.78
CA LYS A 198 -2.83 3.37 -8.82
C LYS A 198 -3.02 1.91 -8.40
N PHE A 199 -3.12 1.73 -7.08
CA PHE A 199 -3.35 0.43 -6.47
C PHE A 199 -4.76 0.39 -5.89
N SER A 200 -5.58 -0.52 -6.39
CA SER A 200 -6.94 -0.75 -5.90
C SER A 200 -6.98 -2.09 -5.18
N GLU A 201 -7.34 -2.04 -3.91
CA GLU A 201 -7.64 -3.22 -3.12
C GLU A 201 -9.14 -3.44 -3.18
N ALA A 202 -9.56 -4.62 -3.63
CA ALA A 202 -10.95 -5.01 -3.64
C ALA A 202 -11.12 -6.21 -2.72
N GLU A 203 -11.93 -6.05 -1.67
CA GLU A 203 -12.40 -7.18 -0.89
C GLU A 203 -13.26 -8.07 -1.77
N THR A 204 -13.05 -9.39 -1.71
CA THR A 204 -13.95 -10.33 -2.37
C THR A 204 -15.35 -10.18 -1.77
N SER A 205 -16.29 -9.63 -2.55
CA SER A 205 -17.71 -9.74 -2.22
C SER A 205 -18.04 -11.23 -2.14
N SER A 206 -18.54 -11.68 -0.99
CA SER A 206 -19.04 -13.05 -0.86
C SER A 206 -20.19 -13.23 -1.84
N GLY A 207 -19.90 -13.84 -2.98
CA GLY A 207 -20.92 -14.41 -3.85
C GLY A 207 -21.48 -15.64 -3.14
N ASN A 208 -22.75 -15.58 -2.77
CA ASN A 208 -23.55 -16.77 -2.46
C ASN A 208 -23.71 -17.64 -3.71
#